data_AF-A0A830B862-F1
#
_entry.id   AF-A0A830B862-F1
#
_cell.length_a   1.000
_cell.length_b   1.000
_cell.length_c   1.000
_cell.angle_alpha   90.00
_cell.angle_beta   90.00
_cell.angle_gamma   90.00
#
_symmetry.space_group_name_H-M   'P 1'
#
loop_
_entity.id
_entity.type
_entity.pdbx_description
1 polymer ?
#
loop_
_entity_poly.entity_id
_entity_poly.type
_entity_poly.pdbx_seq_one_letter_code
_entity_poly.pdbx_strand_id
1 'polypeptide(L)'
;MTLTTYHSTRKSFVYNFFPLKEDEERSAAISTAFGPRLHRGLVEIRDVHPPPELDPHHPWKIKKTLNPYEIASGKIIVSFQDAFEHVLRYWNYFMAKHVTMFGRKVSVVVWDVTNEKNPRKYEGNNVFFQMTPSEQCLITCSEMMKDRKLKADDNIGLYWEPRESVFRFRLFYSSGR
;
A
#
# COMPACT_ATOMS: atom_id res chain seq x y z
N MET A 1 34.69 4.68 -6.44
CA MET A 1 33.79 3.66 -7.02
C MET A 1 32.99 3.05 -5.89
N THR A 2 31.72 3.42 -5.74
CA THR A 2 30.83 2.90 -4.70
C THR A 2 30.16 1.62 -5.21
N LEU A 3 30.38 0.51 -4.52
CA LEU A 3 29.66 -0.73 -4.73
C LEU A 3 28.22 -0.55 -4.28
N THR A 4 27.31 -0.33 -5.22
CA THR A 4 25.87 -0.34 -4.95
C THR A 4 25.41 -1.80 -4.93
N THR A 5 25.25 -2.37 -3.74
CA THR A 5 24.70 -3.73 -3.58
C THR A 5 23.20 -3.68 -3.83
N TYR A 6 22.75 -4.19 -4.98
CA TYR A 6 21.31 -4.27 -5.31
C TYR A 6 20.73 -5.59 -4.79
N HIS A 7 19.86 -5.50 -3.78
CA HIS A 7 19.02 -6.63 -3.37
C HIS A 7 17.69 -6.59 -4.16
N SER A 8 17.61 -7.39 -5.23
CA SER A 8 16.43 -7.56 -6.07
C SER A 8 15.45 -8.58 -5.45
N THR A 9 14.16 -8.22 -5.27
CA THR A 9 13.13 -9.15 -4.74
C THR A 9 11.78 -8.97 -5.44
N ARG A 10 11.24 -10.04 -6.05
CA ARG A 10 9.83 -10.11 -6.48
C ARG A 10 9.06 -10.86 -5.41
N LYS A 11 7.96 -10.28 -4.92
CA LYS A 11 7.06 -10.99 -3.99
C LYS A 11 5.90 -11.55 -4.81
N SER A 12 5.32 -12.66 -4.40
CA SER A 12 4.15 -13.28 -5.02
C SER A 12 3.22 -13.82 -3.95
N PHE A 13 1.93 -13.78 -4.21
CA PHE A 13 0.91 -14.36 -3.34
C PHE A 13 0.53 -15.73 -3.83
N VAL A 14 0.59 -16.69 -2.91
CA VAL A 14 0.08 -18.04 -3.11
C VAL A 14 -1.09 -18.23 -2.17
N TYR A 15 -2.23 -18.64 -2.73
CA TYR A 15 -3.38 -19.08 -1.96
C TYR A 15 -3.24 -20.58 -1.75
N ASN A 16 -3.21 -21.02 -0.49
CA ASN A 16 -3.41 -22.43 -0.20
C ASN A 16 -4.91 -22.68 -0.30
N PHE A 17 -5.34 -23.17 -1.47
CA PHE A 17 -6.75 -23.50 -1.72
C PHE A 17 -7.23 -24.69 -0.88
N PHE A 18 -6.30 -25.49 -0.36
CA PHE A 18 -6.58 -26.61 0.53
C PHE A 18 -5.91 -26.35 1.88
N PRO A 19 -6.67 -26.28 2.99
CA PRO A 19 -6.08 -26.31 4.33
C PRO A 19 -5.27 -27.60 4.51
N LEU A 20 -4.22 -27.57 5.34
CA LEU A 20 -3.63 -28.80 5.83
C LEU A 20 -4.69 -29.51 6.69
N LYS A 21 -4.72 -30.85 6.67
CA LYS A 21 -5.71 -31.65 7.40
C LYS A 21 -5.79 -31.29 8.89
N GLU A 22 -4.64 -30.97 9.48
CA GLU A 22 -4.52 -30.53 10.89
C GLU A 22 -5.17 -29.14 11.14
N ASP A 23 -5.11 -28.23 10.17
CA ASP A 23 -5.74 -26.90 10.25
C ASP A 23 -7.25 -26.97 9.99
N GLU A 24 -7.69 -27.87 9.10
CA GLU A 24 -9.12 -28.19 8.89
C GLU A 24 -9.77 -28.74 10.17
N GLU A 25 -9.11 -29.69 10.83
CA GLU A 25 -9.56 -30.27 12.11
C GLU A 25 -9.58 -29.23 13.24
N ARG A 26 -8.60 -28.30 13.28
CA ARG A 26 -8.55 -27.20 14.28
C ARG A 26 -9.59 -26.11 14.01
N SER A 27 -9.91 -25.82 12.76
CA SER A 27 -10.92 -24.81 12.39
C SER A 27 -12.35 -25.34 12.45
N ALA A 28 -12.57 -26.65 12.30
CA ALA A 28 -13.85 -27.30 12.60
C ALA A 28 -14.23 -27.21 14.09
N ALA A 29 -13.23 -27.20 14.99
CA ALA A 29 -13.44 -27.02 16.43
C ALA A 29 -13.74 -25.56 16.83
N ILE A 30 -13.40 -24.58 15.99
CA ILE A 30 -13.59 -23.15 16.23
C ILE A 30 -14.67 -22.65 15.27
N SER A 31 -15.93 -22.95 15.59
CA SER A 31 -17.10 -22.39 14.91
C SER A 31 -17.04 -20.85 15.00
N THR A 32 -16.48 -20.23 13.97
CA THR A 32 -16.55 -18.78 13.77
C THR A 32 -17.47 -18.54 12.59
N ALA A 33 -18.36 -17.56 12.73
CA ALA A 33 -19.42 -17.20 11.77
C ALA A 33 -18.93 -16.81 10.34
N PHE A 34 -17.62 -16.96 10.06
CA PHE A 34 -16.94 -16.47 8.87
C PHE A 34 -16.25 -17.57 8.04
N GLY A 35 -16.51 -18.85 8.33
CA GLY A 35 -15.98 -19.98 7.55
C GLY A 35 -14.46 -20.21 7.73
N PRO A 36 -13.90 -21.24 7.06
CA PRO A 36 -12.49 -21.57 7.19
C PRO A 36 -11.62 -20.42 6.67
N ARG A 37 -10.65 -20.00 7.49
CA ARG A 37 -9.68 -18.98 7.12
C ARG A 37 -8.71 -19.59 6.10
N LEU A 38 -8.86 -19.22 4.83
CA LEU A 38 -7.89 -19.58 3.80
C LEU A 38 -6.49 -19.10 4.23
N HIS A 39 -5.56 -20.05 4.38
CA HIS A 39 -4.18 -19.74 4.70
C HIS A 39 -3.50 -19.15 3.45
N ARG A 40 -3.11 -17.88 3.52
CA ARG A 40 -2.38 -17.19 2.45
C ARG A 40 -0.89 -17.27 2.74
N GLY A 41 -0.09 -17.56 1.73
CA GLY A 41 1.37 -17.51 1.80
C GLY A 41 1.92 -16.36 0.96
N LEU A 42 2.64 -15.42 1.59
CA LEU A 42 3.50 -14.50 0.86
C LEU A 42 4.84 -15.19 0.62
N VAL A 43 5.18 -15.43 -0.64
CA VAL A 43 6.45 -16.02 -1.05
C VAL A 43 7.32 -14.93 -1.68
N GLU A 44 8.56 -14.83 -1.23
CA GLU A 44 9.57 -14.04 -1.91
C GLU A 44 10.21 -14.92 -2.99
N ILE A 45 9.93 -14.61 -4.25
CA ILE A 45 10.51 -15.29 -5.39
C ILE A 45 11.79 -14.53 -5.76
N ARG A 46 12.94 -15.20 -5.64
CA ARG A 46 14.25 -14.63 -5.98
C ARG A 46 14.53 -14.52 -7.49
N ASP A 47 13.50 -14.71 -8.32
CA ASP A 47 13.64 -14.90 -9.75
C ASP A 47 13.49 -13.60 -10.58
N VAL A 48 14.67 -13.16 -11.04
CA VAL A 48 15.11 -12.50 -12.29
C VAL A 48 14.81 -11.03 -12.65
N HIS A 49 13.96 -10.25 -11.97
CA HIS A 49 13.79 -8.84 -12.42
C HIS A 49 13.76 -7.83 -11.26
N PRO A 50 14.61 -6.78 -11.29
CA PRO A 50 14.54 -5.71 -10.31
C PRO A 50 13.15 -5.06 -10.35
N PRO A 51 12.68 -4.48 -9.23
CA PRO A 51 11.49 -3.62 -9.26
C PRO A 51 11.61 -2.61 -10.41
N PRO A 52 10.50 -2.31 -11.13
CA PRO A 52 10.55 -1.37 -12.25
C PRO A 52 11.23 -0.07 -11.83
N GLU A 53 12.15 0.46 -12.62
CA GLU A 53 12.77 1.74 -12.28
C GLU A 53 11.71 2.84 -12.22
N LEU A 54 11.82 3.70 -11.20
CA LEU A 54 11.02 4.90 -11.14
C LEU A 54 11.45 5.84 -12.26
N ASP A 55 10.57 6.06 -13.22
CA ASP A 55 10.74 7.13 -14.21
C ASP A 55 10.66 8.49 -13.49
N PRO A 56 11.75 9.27 -13.42
CA PRO A 56 11.75 10.57 -12.76
C PRO A 56 10.79 11.57 -13.41
N HIS A 57 10.46 11.40 -14.69
CA HIS A 57 9.54 12.28 -15.42
C HIS A 57 8.07 11.90 -15.18
N HIS A 58 7.78 10.63 -14.91
CA HIS A 58 6.43 10.13 -14.63
C HIS A 58 6.41 9.20 -13.41
N PRO A 59 6.73 9.72 -12.21
CA PRO A 59 6.85 8.89 -11.02
C PRO A 59 5.48 8.42 -10.50
N TRP A 60 4.41 9.11 -10.88
CA TRP A 60 3.02 8.90 -10.44
C TRP A 60 2.40 7.61 -11.00
N LYS A 61 2.85 6.45 -10.53
CA LYS A 61 2.36 5.14 -10.98
C LYS A 61 0.94 4.84 -10.52
N ILE A 62 0.52 5.41 -9.40
CA ILE A 62 -0.85 5.28 -8.89
C ILE A 62 -1.56 6.62 -9.12
N LYS A 63 -2.45 6.67 -10.11
CA LYS A 63 -3.30 7.83 -10.38
C LYS A 63 -4.75 7.44 -10.26
N LYS A 64 -5.53 8.23 -9.54
CA LYS A 64 -6.96 7.96 -9.40
C LYS A 64 -7.75 9.19 -8.99
N THR A 65 -9.06 9.07 -9.18
CA THR A 65 -10.07 10.00 -8.67
C THR A 65 -10.52 9.55 -7.29
N LEU A 66 -10.61 10.50 -6.35
CA LEU A 66 -11.11 10.22 -5.00
C LEU A 66 -12.63 10.08 -4.99
N ASN A 67 -13.13 9.04 -4.33
CA ASN A 67 -14.56 8.86 -4.13
C ASN A 67 -15.02 9.48 -2.78
N PRO A 68 -16.33 9.70 -2.57
CA PRO A 68 -16.86 10.30 -1.34
C PRO A 68 -16.51 9.53 -0.06
N TYR A 69 -16.42 8.20 -0.13
CA TYR A 69 -16.07 7.36 1.02
C TYR A 69 -14.62 7.57 1.46
N GLU A 70 -13.69 7.71 0.51
CA GLU A 70 -12.28 8.00 0.80
C GLU A 70 -12.11 9.34 1.53
N ILE A 71 -12.88 10.35 1.11
CA ILE A 71 -12.89 11.66 1.78
C ILE A 71 -13.46 11.55 3.20
N ALA A 72 -14.62 10.91 3.35
CA ALA A 72 -15.29 10.80 4.65
C ALA A 72 -14.48 9.97 5.66
N SER A 73 -13.82 8.91 5.20
CA SER A 73 -13.01 8.03 6.05
C SER A 73 -11.60 8.56 6.30
N GLY A 74 -11.12 9.51 5.48
CA GLY A 74 -9.75 10.00 5.51
C GLY A 74 -8.72 8.94 5.10
N LYS A 75 -9.13 8.01 4.22
CA LYS A 75 -8.33 6.88 3.75
C LYS A 75 -8.37 6.82 2.23
N ILE A 76 -7.21 6.69 1.62
CA ILE A 76 -7.08 6.51 0.17
C ILE A 76 -7.03 5.00 -0.11
N ILE A 77 -7.98 4.52 -0.91
CA ILE A 77 -8.08 3.16 -1.40
C ILE A 77 -7.19 3.00 -2.63
N VAL A 78 -6.25 2.07 -2.55
CA VAL A 78 -5.38 1.65 -3.65
C VAL A 78 -5.75 0.21 -4.00
N SER A 79 -5.84 -0.09 -5.30
CA SER A 79 -6.09 -1.46 -5.74
C SER A 79 -4.93 -2.36 -5.27
N PHE A 80 -5.23 -3.63 -5.01
CA PHE A 80 -4.20 -4.58 -4.63
C PHE A 80 -3.09 -4.66 -5.69
N GLN A 81 -3.48 -4.69 -6.97
CA GLN A 81 -2.54 -4.77 -8.09
C GLN A 81 -1.56 -3.59 -8.10
N ASP A 82 -2.07 -2.36 -7.96
CA ASP A 82 -1.25 -1.15 -7.94
C ASP A 82 -0.34 -1.12 -6.71
N ALA A 83 -0.89 -1.46 -5.53
CA ALA A 83 -0.11 -1.50 -4.31
C ALA A 83 0.99 -2.57 -4.39
N PHE A 84 0.68 -3.73 -4.94
CA PHE A 84 1.65 -4.81 -5.10
C PHE A 84 2.80 -4.40 -6.02
N GLU A 85 2.48 -3.92 -7.22
CA GLU A 85 3.45 -3.59 -8.24
C GLU A 85 4.31 -2.37 -7.87
N HIS A 86 3.68 -1.36 -7.28
CA HIS A 86 4.30 -0.04 -7.10
C HIS A 86 4.67 0.30 -5.65
N VAL A 87 4.33 -0.55 -4.67
CA VAL A 87 4.65 -0.33 -3.24
C VAL A 87 5.30 -1.58 -2.64
N LEU A 88 4.58 -2.71 -2.59
CA LEU A 88 5.00 -3.91 -1.86
C LEU A 88 6.24 -4.59 -2.46
N ARG A 89 6.46 -4.44 -3.77
CA ARG A 89 7.70 -4.87 -4.43
C ARG A 89 8.95 -4.24 -3.80
N TYR A 90 8.88 -2.97 -3.40
CA TYR A 90 9.99 -2.23 -2.80
C TYR A 90 10.12 -2.43 -1.29
N TRP A 91 9.07 -2.90 -0.63
CA TRP A 91 9.10 -3.15 0.80
C TRP A 91 9.94 -4.39 1.13
N ASN A 92 10.52 -4.46 2.33
CA ASN A 92 11.11 -5.72 2.76
C ASN A 92 10.03 -6.79 3.03
N TYR A 93 10.43 -8.06 3.06
CA TYR A 93 9.52 -9.19 3.28
C TYR A 93 8.67 -9.05 4.55
N PHE A 94 9.29 -8.60 5.65
CA PHE A 94 8.60 -8.46 6.94
C PHE A 94 7.47 -7.42 6.88
N MET A 95 7.74 -6.22 6.35
CA MET A 95 6.72 -5.17 6.20
C MET A 95 5.57 -5.63 5.31
N ALA A 96 5.88 -6.24 4.16
CA ALA A 96 4.86 -6.75 3.26
C ALA A 96 4.01 -7.84 3.94
N LYS A 97 4.64 -8.83 4.59
CA LYS A 97 3.98 -9.90 5.34
C LYS A 97 3.06 -9.37 6.44
N HIS A 98 3.50 -8.33 7.17
CA HIS A 98 2.71 -7.72 8.24
C HIS A 98 1.37 -7.20 7.75
N VAL A 99 1.36 -6.53 6.61
CA VAL A 99 0.14 -5.98 6.04
C VAL A 99 -0.72 -7.08 5.41
N THR A 100 -0.08 -8.00 4.70
CA THR A 100 -0.80 -8.84 3.75
C THR A 100 -1.27 -10.17 4.32
N MET A 101 -0.54 -10.72 5.31
CA MET A 101 -0.91 -11.96 5.99
C MET A 101 -1.56 -11.71 7.35
N PHE A 102 -1.06 -10.73 8.10
CA PHE A 102 -1.55 -10.47 9.46
C PHE A 102 -2.62 -9.38 9.52
N GLY A 103 -2.91 -8.70 8.41
CA GLY A 103 -3.85 -7.58 8.37
C GLY A 103 -3.43 -6.44 9.30
N ARG A 104 -2.15 -6.35 9.65
CA ARG A 104 -1.64 -5.32 10.56
C ARG A 104 -1.39 -4.03 9.78
N LYS A 105 -1.36 -2.93 10.52
CA LYS A 105 -0.98 -1.61 10.00
C LYS A 105 0.54 -1.49 10.01
N VAL A 106 1.10 -0.86 9.00
CA VAL A 106 2.50 -0.44 8.96
C VAL A 106 2.51 1.09 8.91
N SER A 107 3.17 1.71 9.88
CA SER A 107 3.37 3.16 9.88
C SER A 107 4.18 3.57 8.67
N VAL A 108 3.75 4.63 8.00
CA VAL A 108 4.42 5.17 6.81
C VAL A 108 4.51 6.68 6.91
N VAL A 109 5.39 7.27 6.11
CA VAL A 109 5.49 8.72 5.95
C VAL A 109 4.85 9.09 4.60
N VAL A 110 4.07 10.17 4.59
CA VAL A 110 3.50 10.74 3.37
C VAL A 110 4.05 12.15 3.20
N TRP A 111 4.70 12.40 2.07
CA TRP A 111 5.12 13.72 1.63
C TRP A 111 4.15 14.25 0.57
N ASP A 112 3.44 15.31 0.91
CA ASP A 112 2.64 16.07 -0.03
C ASP A 112 3.53 17.08 -0.76
N VAL A 113 3.78 16.79 -2.03
CA VAL A 113 4.63 17.58 -2.92
C VAL A 113 3.81 18.32 -3.98
N THR A 114 2.50 18.51 -3.73
CA THR A 114 1.63 19.29 -4.63
C THR A 114 2.15 20.71 -4.85
N ASN A 115 2.66 21.33 -3.78
CA ASN A 115 3.40 22.59 -3.88
C ASN A 115 4.90 22.27 -3.80
N GLU A 116 5.56 22.24 -4.96
CA GLU A 116 6.98 21.88 -5.07
C GLU A 116 7.90 22.82 -4.27
N LYS A 117 7.50 24.06 -4.04
CA LYS A 117 8.28 25.03 -3.24
C LYS A 117 8.14 24.85 -1.73
N ASN A 118 7.09 24.17 -1.28
CA ASN A 118 6.81 23.99 0.14
C ASN A 118 6.13 22.63 0.39
N PRO A 119 6.89 21.52 0.25
CA PRO A 119 6.37 20.19 0.50
C PRO A 119 6.06 20.01 1.99
N ARG A 120 4.99 19.28 2.31
CA ARG A 120 4.59 18.98 3.69
C ARG A 120 4.73 17.50 4.00
N LYS A 121 5.31 17.19 5.17
CA LYS A 121 5.48 15.82 5.67
C LYS A 121 4.38 15.49 6.66
N TYR A 122 3.81 14.30 6.55
CA TYR A 122 2.85 13.73 7.49
C TYR A 122 3.38 12.37 7.95
N GLU A 123 3.47 12.17 9.26
CA GLU A 123 3.96 10.94 9.88
C GLU A 123 3.34 10.72 11.27
N GLY A 124 3.65 9.57 11.89
CA GLY A 124 3.18 9.22 13.24
C GLY A 124 2.04 8.19 13.24
N ASN A 125 1.38 8.03 14.39
CA ASN A 125 0.45 6.92 14.64
C ASN A 125 -0.81 6.94 13.75
N ASN A 126 -1.15 8.10 13.19
CA ASN A 126 -2.33 8.29 12.33
C ASN A 126 -2.00 8.19 10.82
N VAL A 127 -0.73 7.90 10.47
CA VAL A 127 -0.29 7.75 9.09
C VAL A 127 0.23 6.33 8.88
N PHE A 128 -0.60 5.49 8.25
CA PHE A 128 -0.28 4.08 8.07
C PHE A 128 -0.87 3.49 6.79
N PHE A 129 -0.20 2.45 6.30
CA PHE A 129 -0.66 1.59 5.23
C PHE A 129 -1.20 0.28 5.82
N GLN A 130 -2.34 -0.19 5.32
CA GLN A 130 -2.95 -1.45 5.74
C GLN A 130 -3.67 -2.12 4.57
N MET A 131 -3.95 -3.42 4.70
CA MET A 131 -4.79 -4.16 3.78
C MET A 131 -6.02 -4.66 4.53
N THR A 132 -7.18 -4.49 3.92
CA THR A 132 -8.45 -4.96 4.46
C THR A 132 -8.64 -6.46 4.22
N PRO A 133 -9.58 -7.11 4.93
CA PRO A 133 -9.96 -8.49 4.63
C PRO A 133 -10.45 -8.69 3.19
N SER A 134 -11.02 -7.65 2.57
CA SER A 134 -11.45 -7.62 1.16
C SER A 134 -10.33 -7.24 0.18
N GLU A 135 -9.07 -7.33 0.59
CA GLU A 135 -7.87 -7.12 -0.24
C GLU A 135 -7.67 -5.70 -0.77
N GLN A 136 -8.47 -4.75 -0.30
CA GLN A 136 -8.22 -3.34 -0.60
C GLN A 136 -7.06 -2.84 0.24
N CYS A 137 -6.08 -2.20 -0.40
CA CYS A 137 -4.99 -1.51 0.28
C CYS A 137 -5.42 -0.09 0.62
N LEU A 138 -5.11 0.37 1.83
CA LEU A 138 -5.55 1.66 2.34
C LEU A 138 -4.34 2.45 2.86
N ILE A 139 -4.20 3.69 2.42
CA ILE A 139 -3.32 4.69 3.03
C ILE A 139 -4.18 5.59 3.89
N THR A 140 -3.97 5.58 5.20
CA THR A 140 -4.64 6.51 6.12
C THR A 140 -3.75 7.73 6.31
N CYS A 141 -4.27 8.92 6.00
CA CYS A 141 -3.57 10.19 6.20
C CYS A 141 -4.57 11.35 6.25
N SER A 142 -5.47 11.31 7.24
CA SER A 142 -6.63 12.21 7.28
C SER A 142 -6.25 13.69 7.47
N GLU A 143 -5.13 13.98 8.13
CA GLU A 143 -4.62 15.34 8.31
C GLU A 143 -4.25 15.98 6.98
N MET A 144 -3.47 15.29 6.14
CA MET A 144 -3.12 15.74 4.79
C MET A 144 -4.38 16.03 3.95
N MET A 145 -5.37 15.13 4.00
CA MET A 145 -6.60 15.28 3.23
C MET A 145 -7.39 16.53 3.68
N LYS A 146 -7.43 16.81 4.98
CA LYS A 146 -8.06 18.02 5.55
C LYS A 146 -7.31 19.29 5.17
N ASP A 147 -5.99 19.29 5.33
CA ASP A 147 -5.12 20.42 5.00
C ASP A 147 -5.25 20.85 3.54
N ARG A 148 -5.33 19.87 2.63
CA ARG A 148 -5.56 20.12 1.21
C ARG A 148 -7.01 20.42 0.84
N LYS A 149 -7.94 20.24 1.79
CA LYS A 149 -9.38 20.33 1.57
C LYS A 149 -9.82 19.45 0.39
N LEU A 150 -9.31 18.21 0.36
CA LEU A 150 -9.62 17.27 -0.70
C LEU A 150 -11.12 16.96 -0.74
N LYS A 151 -11.64 16.79 -1.95
CA LYS A 151 -13.06 16.51 -2.22
C LYS A 151 -13.21 15.27 -3.09
N ALA A 152 -14.44 14.78 -3.17
CA ALA A 152 -14.79 13.79 -4.19
C ALA A 152 -14.48 14.39 -5.57
N ASP A 153 -14.09 13.52 -6.50
CA ASP A 153 -13.73 13.86 -7.87
C ASP A 153 -12.37 14.57 -8.04
N ASP A 154 -11.64 14.84 -6.95
CA ASP A 154 -10.25 15.28 -7.02
C ASP A 154 -9.35 14.17 -7.61
N ASN A 155 -8.46 14.54 -8.52
CA ASN A 155 -7.51 13.61 -9.13
C ASN A 155 -6.16 13.70 -8.43
N ILE A 156 -5.70 12.56 -7.91
CA ILE A 156 -4.47 12.48 -7.15
C ILE A 156 -3.46 11.55 -7.82
N GLY A 157 -2.19 11.79 -7.51
CA GLY A 157 -1.05 10.95 -7.82
C GLY A 157 -0.38 10.47 -6.54
N LEU A 158 -0.02 9.21 -6.54
CA LEU A 158 0.75 8.56 -5.49
C LEU A 158 1.89 7.76 -6.13
N TYR A 159 3.04 7.75 -5.45
CA TYR A 159 4.07 6.75 -5.67
C TYR A 159 4.85 6.49 -4.39
N TRP A 160 5.46 5.32 -4.31
CA TRP A 160 6.40 4.99 -3.26
C TRP A 160 7.81 5.38 -3.71
N GLU A 161 8.52 6.18 -2.93
CA GLU A 161 9.93 6.52 -3.14
C GLU A 161 10.80 5.53 -2.35
N PRO A 162 11.47 4.56 -3.00
CA PRO A 162 12.20 3.50 -2.32
C PRO A 162 13.40 4.00 -1.52
N ARG A 163 14.07 5.07 -1.97
CA ARG A 163 15.30 5.55 -1.33
C ARG A 163 15.04 6.13 0.05
N GLU A 164 13.93 6.84 0.20
CA GLU A 164 13.52 7.46 1.46
C GLU A 164 12.50 6.61 2.23
N SER A 165 11.95 5.57 1.61
CA SER A 165 10.87 4.74 2.16
C SER A 165 9.64 5.57 2.56
N VAL A 166 9.20 6.46 1.65
CA VAL A 166 8.07 7.37 1.86
C VAL A 166 7.09 7.32 0.69
N PHE A 167 5.83 7.61 0.97
CA PHE A 167 4.87 7.95 -0.07
C PHE A 167 5.04 9.40 -0.51
N ARG A 168 4.95 9.64 -1.81
CA ARG A 168 4.86 10.96 -2.40
C ARG A 168 3.46 11.16 -2.94
N PHE A 169 2.83 12.26 -2.56
CA PHE A 169 1.46 12.62 -2.92
C PHE A 169 1.45 13.92 -3.73
N ARG A 170 0.60 13.97 -4.76
CA ARG A 170 0.30 15.20 -5.51
C ARG A 170 -1.17 15.25 -5.87
N LEU A 171 -1.80 16.39 -5.67
CA LEU A 171 -3.10 16.72 -6.26
C LEU A 171 -2.87 17.30 -7.66
N PHE A 172 -3.49 16.72 -8.69
CA PHE A 172 -3.38 17.18 -10.07
C PHE A 172 -4.50 18.12 -10.48
N TYR A 173 -5.73 17.74 -10.17
CA TYR A 173 -6.93 18.50 -10.51
C TYR A 173 -7.84 18.54 -9.29
N SER A 174 -8.36 19.74 -9.01
CA SER A 174 -9.31 19.97 -7.93
C SER A 174 -10.70 20.21 -8.51
N SER A 175 -11.70 19.45 -8.07
CA SER A 175 -13.08 19.70 -8.45
C SER A 175 -13.57 21.01 -7.78
N GLY A 176 -13.76 22.05 -8.60
CA GLY A 176 -14.35 23.33 -8.19
C GLY A 176 -13.40 24.32 -7.52
N ARG A 177 -12.24 24.60 -8.14
CA ARG A 177 -11.52 25.88 -7.98
C ARG A 177 -11.31 26.54 -9.33
#